data_AF-A0A3D0W3F2-F1
#
_entry.id   AF-A0A3D0W3F2-F1
#
_cell.length_a   1.000
_cell.length_b   1.000
_cell.length_c   1.000
_cell.angle_alpha   90.00
_cell.angle_beta   90.00
_cell.angle_gamma   90.00
#
_symmetry.space_group_name_H-M   'P 1'
#
loop_
_entity.id
_entity.type
_entity.pdbx_description
1 polymer ?
#
loop_
_entity_poly.entity_id
_entity_poly.type
_entity_poly.pdbx_seq_one_letter_code
_entity_poly.pdbx_strand_id
1 'polypeptide(L)'
;MKKMLILLLLILLTGCSQSGDEELLWNHDMIDSIEFNREYTPSNYELNVIYYVLLNTPEINTHRMKGEFENTVYISADDEGTGCREAVYNANGDLVTNSYNKGSYNYYCYNEYPIKHFSADVLPWLIWGNSEDDSTTYDERMYHYILDLDFGIQSYIFSEDFDNDNVINFKELSTAEQMTYRFLHYMIFNTDYLIKLEDSNLVQFRNDSEFYYDYFEQIQNILGLSFVND
;
A
#
# COMPACT_ATOMS: atom_id res chain seq x y z
N MET A 1 -38.90 -16.60 32.06
CA MET A 1 -38.15 -17.07 30.87
C MET A 1 -38.93 -16.62 29.64
N LYS A 2 -38.46 -15.84 28.68
CA LYS A 2 -37.11 -15.50 28.25
C LYS A 2 -37.10 -14.01 27.87
N LYS A 3 -36.22 -13.25 28.51
CA LYS A 3 -35.61 -12.06 27.94
C LYS A 3 -34.67 -12.58 26.85
N MET A 4 -35.02 -12.47 25.57
CA MET A 4 -34.11 -12.75 24.45
C MET A 4 -34.70 -12.30 23.11
N LEU A 5 -35.21 -11.07 23.06
CA LEU A 5 -35.65 -10.47 21.79
C LEU A 5 -35.14 -9.03 21.65
N ILE A 6 -33.90 -8.80 22.05
CA ILE A 6 -33.15 -7.56 21.81
C ILE A 6 -31.67 -7.95 21.66
N LEU A 7 -31.29 -8.61 20.57
CA LEU A 7 -29.86 -8.75 20.22
C LEU A 7 -29.59 -9.04 18.73
N LEU A 8 -30.57 -8.89 17.84
CA LEU A 8 -30.36 -9.12 16.40
C LEU A 8 -30.84 -7.97 15.51
N LEU A 9 -31.15 -6.82 16.09
CA LEU A 9 -31.60 -5.63 15.34
C LEU A 9 -30.68 -4.40 15.49
N LEU A 10 -29.47 -4.60 16.05
CA LEU A 10 -28.50 -3.52 16.28
C LEU A 10 -27.25 -3.58 15.36
N ILE A 11 -27.21 -4.52 14.41
CA ILE A 11 -26.10 -4.62 13.43
C ILE A 11 -26.47 -3.97 12.07
N LEU A 12 -27.71 -3.48 11.90
CA LEU A 12 -28.19 -2.95 10.61
C LEU A 12 -28.46 -1.43 10.58
N LEU A 13 -27.99 -0.66 11.55
CA LEU A 13 -28.31 0.79 11.63
C LEU A 13 -27.14 1.71 12.04
N THR A 14 -25.89 1.35 11.76
CA THR A 14 -24.76 2.29 11.84
C THR A 14 -23.83 2.11 10.65
N GLY A 15 -24.31 2.45 9.45
CA GLY A 15 -23.46 2.68 8.27
C GLY A 15 -22.77 4.04 8.38
N CYS A 16 -21.92 4.18 9.40
CA CYS A 16 -20.87 5.18 9.59
C CYS A 16 -19.86 4.52 10.54
N SER A 17 -19.07 3.57 10.04
CA SER A 17 -17.95 3.00 10.80
C SER A 17 -16.80 2.46 9.94
N GLN A 18 -16.59 2.98 8.73
CA GLN A 18 -15.40 2.62 7.92
C GLN A 18 -14.09 2.84 8.71
N SER A 19 -13.98 3.95 9.45
CA SER A 19 -12.77 4.27 10.21
C SER A 19 -12.46 3.31 11.36
N GLY A 20 -13.48 2.66 11.94
CA GLY A 20 -13.29 1.76 13.09
C GLY A 20 -12.73 0.41 12.68
N ASP A 21 -13.10 -0.09 11.50
CA ASP A 21 -12.64 -1.38 11.00
C ASP A 21 -11.20 -1.27 10.47
N GLU A 22 -10.84 -0.16 9.80
CA GLU A 22 -9.47 0.11 9.34
C GLU A 22 -8.46 0.21 10.49
N GLU A 23 -8.84 0.83 11.62
CA GLU A 23 -7.99 0.92 12.81
C GLU A 23 -7.69 -0.46 13.42
N LEU A 24 -8.64 -1.39 13.34
CA LEU A 24 -8.45 -2.74 13.85
C LEU A 24 -7.44 -3.55 13.02
N LEU A 25 -7.31 -3.27 11.72
CA LEU A 25 -6.34 -3.95 10.85
C LEU A 25 -4.89 -3.71 11.29
N TRP A 26 -4.60 -2.53 11.83
CA TRP A 26 -3.28 -2.20 12.37
C TRP A 26 -2.89 -3.01 13.61
N ASN A 27 -3.86 -3.66 14.26
CA ASN A 27 -3.66 -4.56 15.39
C ASN A 27 -3.79 -6.04 14.98
N HIS A 28 -3.91 -6.33 13.69
CA HIS A 28 -3.90 -7.71 13.20
C HIS A 28 -2.51 -8.32 13.39
N ASP A 29 -2.41 -9.56 13.86
CA ASP A 29 -1.15 -10.23 14.23
C ASP A 29 -0.05 -10.12 13.16
N MET A 30 -0.41 -10.21 11.88
CA MET A 30 0.53 -10.05 10.75
C MET A 30 1.19 -8.66 10.74
N ILE A 31 0.42 -7.60 10.99
CA ILE A 31 0.91 -6.21 10.98
C ILE A 31 1.53 -5.85 12.33
N ASP A 32 0.96 -6.33 13.44
CA ASP A 32 1.46 -6.10 14.79
C ASP A 32 2.82 -6.75 15.03
N SER A 33 3.14 -7.83 14.29
CA SER A 33 4.46 -8.46 14.32
C SER A 33 5.59 -7.61 13.72
N ILE A 34 5.26 -6.57 12.95
CA ILE A 34 6.25 -5.66 12.38
C ILE A 34 6.58 -4.57 13.40
N GLU A 35 7.81 -4.56 13.88
CA GLU A 35 8.28 -3.59 14.87
C GLU A 35 8.62 -2.25 14.20
N PHE A 36 7.69 -1.30 14.22
CA PHE A 36 7.92 0.09 13.82
C PHE A 36 7.43 1.09 14.87
N ASN A 37 7.93 2.33 14.80
CA ASN A 37 7.56 3.38 15.77
C ASN A 37 6.13 3.88 15.51
N ARG A 38 5.17 3.28 16.22
CA ARG A 38 3.74 3.63 16.17
C ARG A 38 3.41 5.00 16.76
N GLU A 39 4.36 5.71 17.35
CA GLU A 39 4.17 7.06 17.90
C GLU A 39 4.92 8.14 17.12
N TYR A 40 5.66 7.75 16.07
CA TYR A 40 6.40 8.69 15.24
C TYR A 40 5.46 9.71 14.59
N THR A 41 5.93 10.95 14.50
CA THR A 41 5.25 12.03 13.79
C THR A 41 6.14 12.43 12.62
N PRO A 42 5.80 12.04 11.38
CA PRO A 42 6.58 12.43 10.22
C PRO A 42 6.62 13.95 10.04
N SER A 43 7.76 14.44 9.57
CA SER A 43 7.96 15.81 9.14
C SER A 43 7.10 16.12 7.90
N ASN A 44 6.87 17.41 7.62
CA ASN A 44 6.11 17.80 6.43
C ASN A 44 6.72 17.26 5.13
N TYR A 45 8.05 17.22 5.06
CA TYR A 45 8.78 16.64 3.94
C TYR A 45 8.48 15.14 3.78
N GLU A 46 8.61 14.35 4.85
CA GLU A 46 8.31 12.90 4.80
C GLU A 46 6.85 12.64 4.42
N LEU A 47 5.90 13.43 4.94
CA LEU A 47 4.48 13.32 4.57
C LEU A 47 4.28 13.55 3.07
N ASN A 48 4.89 14.59 2.51
CA ASN A 48 4.76 14.91 1.08
C ASN A 48 5.42 13.85 0.20
N VAL A 49 6.61 13.36 0.57
CA VAL A 49 7.27 12.29 -0.19
C VAL A 49 6.44 11.01 -0.14
N ILE A 50 5.96 10.59 1.02
CA ILE A 50 5.10 9.40 1.15
C ILE A 50 3.84 9.53 0.29
N TYR A 51 3.17 10.69 0.37
CA TYR A 51 1.97 10.95 -0.43
C TYR A 51 2.29 10.87 -1.93
N TYR A 52 3.37 11.50 -2.38
CA TYR A 52 3.80 11.48 -3.78
C TYR A 52 4.17 10.07 -4.25
N VAL A 53 4.92 9.33 -3.44
CA VAL A 53 5.30 7.94 -3.74
C VAL A 53 4.05 7.11 -3.97
N LEU A 54 3.09 7.12 -3.03
CA LEU A 54 1.85 6.35 -3.17
C LEU A 54 0.98 6.78 -4.34
N LEU A 55 0.92 8.08 -4.64
CA LEU A 55 0.21 8.61 -5.82
C LEU A 55 0.76 8.01 -7.12
N ASN A 56 2.02 7.58 -7.10
CA ASN A 56 2.75 6.99 -8.22
C ASN A 56 3.08 5.50 -7.98
N THR A 57 2.35 4.82 -7.11
CA THR A 57 2.42 3.36 -6.87
C THR A 57 1.24 2.68 -7.57
N PRO A 58 1.35 2.36 -8.88
CA PRO A 58 0.30 1.62 -9.57
C PRO A 58 0.30 0.16 -9.13
N GLU A 59 -0.87 -0.45 -9.02
CA GLU A 59 -1.03 -1.88 -8.70
C GLU A 59 -0.82 -2.72 -9.97
N ILE A 60 0.43 -3.03 -10.30
CA ILE A 60 0.79 -3.82 -11.48
C ILE A 60 1.34 -5.17 -11.04
N ASN A 61 2.34 -5.15 -10.16
CA ASN A 61 3.00 -6.35 -9.67
C ASN A 61 2.11 -7.13 -8.71
N THR A 62 1.21 -6.47 -7.98
CA THR A 62 0.15 -7.15 -7.20
C THR A 62 -0.77 -8.04 -8.06
N HIS A 63 -0.80 -7.87 -9.39
CA HIS A 63 -1.53 -8.74 -10.32
C HIS A 63 -0.61 -9.64 -11.18
N ARG A 64 0.68 -9.76 -10.84
CA ARG A 64 1.69 -10.55 -11.57
C ARG A 64 2.32 -11.64 -10.71
N MET A 65 1.60 -12.11 -9.70
CA MET A 65 2.08 -13.14 -8.79
C MET A 65 2.15 -14.52 -9.48
N LYS A 66 2.95 -15.43 -8.93
CA LYS A 66 3.09 -16.83 -9.37
C LYS A 66 3.52 -17.02 -10.82
N GLY A 67 4.40 -16.14 -11.30
CA GLY A 67 4.98 -16.25 -12.64
C GLY A 67 4.12 -15.64 -13.76
N GLU A 68 2.98 -15.03 -13.45
CA GLU A 68 2.10 -14.40 -14.43
C GLU A 68 2.53 -12.96 -14.80
N PHE A 69 3.81 -12.78 -15.14
CA PHE A 69 4.45 -11.46 -15.33
C PHE A 69 3.91 -10.62 -16.50
N GLU A 70 3.17 -11.23 -17.41
CA GLU A 70 2.61 -10.56 -18.60
C GLU A 70 1.18 -10.02 -18.37
N ASN A 71 0.64 -10.12 -17.16
CA ASN A 71 -0.66 -9.54 -16.84
C ASN A 71 -0.64 -8.02 -17.00
N THR A 72 -1.71 -7.49 -17.58
CA THR A 72 -1.93 -6.05 -17.82
C THR A 72 -3.20 -5.60 -17.09
N VAL A 73 -3.07 -4.53 -16.31
CA VAL A 73 -4.15 -3.97 -15.49
C VAL A 73 -4.73 -2.74 -16.17
N TYR A 74 -6.06 -2.67 -16.21
CA TYR A 74 -6.80 -1.51 -16.67
C TYR A 74 -7.68 -1.00 -15.54
N ILE A 75 -7.63 0.30 -15.31
CA ILE A 75 -8.35 0.96 -14.21
C ILE A 75 -9.37 1.93 -14.79
N SER A 76 -10.58 1.92 -14.23
CA SER A 76 -11.62 2.90 -14.51
C SER A 76 -12.19 3.43 -13.21
N ALA A 77 -12.29 4.75 -13.08
CA ALA A 77 -13.06 5.37 -12.00
C ALA A 77 -14.51 4.85 -12.03
N ASP A 78 -15.11 4.73 -10.84
CA ASP A 78 -16.53 4.45 -10.68
C ASP A 78 -17.40 5.68 -10.98
N ASP A 79 -18.72 5.50 -10.91
CA ASP A 79 -19.67 6.57 -11.17
C ASP A 79 -19.68 7.66 -10.08
N GLU A 80 -19.16 7.36 -8.88
CA GLU A 80 -19.08 8.28 -7.74
C GLU A 80 -17.79 9.11 -7.75
N GLY A 81 -16.81 8.72 -8.57
CA GLY A 81 -15.51 9.39 -8.72
C GLY A 81 -14.58 9.19 -7.53
N THR A 82 -14.88 8.28 -6.61
CA THR A 82 -14.03 8.02 -5.43
C THR A 82 -13.29 6.69 -5.55
N GLY A 83 -13.99 5.63 -5.98
CA GLY A 83 -13.42 4.30 -6.16
C GLY A 83 -13.06 4.01 -7.61
N CYS A 84 -12.31 2.92 -7.84
CA CYS A 84 -11.99 2.41 -9.17
C CYS A 84 -12.22 0.90 -9.31
N ARG A 85 -12.49 0.50 -10.54
CA ARG A 85 -12.62 -0.89 -10.97
C ARG A 85 -11.39 -1.28 -11.76
N GLU A 86 -10.89 -2.47 -11.49
CA GLU A 86 -9.78 -3.06 -12.21
C GLU A 86 -10.27 -4.19 -13.11
N ALA A 87 -9.65 -4.28 -14.29
CA ALA A 87 -9.73 -5.45 -15.14
C ALA A 87 -8.33 -5.89 -15.52
N VAL A 88 -8.01 -7.16 -15.26
CA VAL A 88 -6.69 -7.73 -15.53
C VAL A 88 -6.80 -8.71 -16.67
N TYR A 89 -5.93 -8.55 -17.67
CA TYR A 89 -5.86 -9.43 -18.83
C TYR A 89 -4.48 -10.06 -18.92
N ASN A 90 -4.43 -11.34 -19.25
CA ASN A 90 -3.16 -12.05 -19.47
C ASN A 90 -2.56 -11.75 -20.85
N ALA A 91 -1.40 -12.35 -21.16
CA ALA A 91 -0.71 -12.19 -22.44
C ALA A 91 -1.55 -12.53 -23.68
N ASN A 92 -2.53 -13.44 -23.53
CA ASN A 92 -3.42 -13.84 -24.63
C ASN A 92 -4.62 -12.89 -24.80
N GLY A 93 -4.80 -11.92 -23.89
CA GLY A 93 -5.96 -11.03 -23.86
C GLY A 93 -7.19 -11.64 -23.19
N ASP A 94 -7.04 -12.76 -22.46
CA ASP A 94 -8.12 -13.33 -21.67
C ASP A 94 -8.21 -12.64 -20.30
N LEU A 95 -9.44 -12.45 -19.81
CA LEU A 95 -9.67 -11.90 -18.47
C LEU A 95 -9.12 -12.87 -17.41
N VAL A 96 -8.26 -12.35 -16.54
CA VAL A 96 -7.72 -13.09 -15.40
C VAL A 96 -8.81 -13.24 -14.34
N THR A 97 -9.05 -14.49 -13.93
CA THR A 97 -10.12 -14.85 -13.00
C THR A 97 -9.62 -15.66 -11.79
N ASN A 98 -8.33 -16.00 -11.76
CA ASN A 98 -7.73 -16.63 -10.60
C ASN A 98 -7.71 -15.63 -9.44
N SER A 99 -7.84 -16.15 -8.22
CA SER A 99 -8.09 -15.33 -7.05
C SER A 99 -6.98 -14.34 -6.73
N TYR A 100 -5.73 -14.73 -6.96
CA TYR A 100 -4.56 -13.92 -6.59
C TYR A 100 -4.28 -12.77 -7.58
N ASN A 101 -4.57 -12.93 -8.88
CA ASN A 101 -4.26 -11.91 -9.89
C ASN A 101 -5.49 -11.25 -10.56
N LYS A 102 -6.72 -11.69 -10.29
CA LYS A 102 -7.92 -11.02 -10.84
C LYS A 102 -7.99 -9.56 -10.37
N GLY A 103 -8.60 -8.70 -11.18
CA GLY A 103 -8.87 -7.31 -10.80
C GLY A 103 -9.85 -7.21 -9.62
N SER A 104 -9.69 -6.15 -8.83
CA SER A 104 -10.48 -5.82 -7.66
C SER A 104 -11.37 -4.59 -7.88
N TYR A 105 -12.18 -4.30 -6.89
CA TYR A 105 -12.80 -2.99 -6.72
C TYR A 105 -12.09 -2.29 -5.57
N ASN A 106 -11.49 -1.13 -5.85
CA ASN A 106 -10.84 -0.32 -4.83
C ASN A 106 -11.83 0.78 -4.43
N TYR A 107 -12.10 0.90 -3.13
CA TYR A 107 -12.96 1.93 -2.57
C TYR A 107 -12.38 3.33 -2.78
N TYR A 108 -11.06 3.43 -2.92
CA TYR A 108 -10.36 4.67 -3.19
C TYR A 108 -9.37 4.51 -4.36
N CYS A 109 -9.43 5.38 -5.38
CA CYS A 109 -8.43 5.35 -6.44
C CYS A 109 -7.05 5.81 -5.92
N TYR A 110 -5.98 5.05 -6.14
CA TYR A 110 -4.62 5.42 -5.68
C TYR A 110 -4.15 6.78 -6.23
N ASN A 111 -4.56 7.13 -7.45
CA ASN A 111 -4.17 8.35 -8.15
C ASN A 111 -4.94 9.60 -7.70
N GLU A 112 -5.85 9.46 -6.72
CA GLU A 112 -6.60 10.59 -6.14
C GLU A 112 -6.57 10.56 -4.60
N TYR A 113 -6.65 9.36 -4.02
CA TYR A 113 -6.76 9.13 -2.58
C TYR A 113 -5.72 8.12 -2.06
N PRO A 114 -4.41 8.30 -2.33
CA PRO A 114 -3.39 7.28 -2.13
C PRO A 114 -3.29 6.73 -0.70
N ILE A 115 -3.42 7.59 0.31
CA ILE A 115 -3.33 7.17 1.72
C ILE A 115 -4.52 6.31 2.12
N LYS A 116 -5.73 6.69 1.69
CA LYS A 116 -6.95 5.92 1.96
C LYS A 116 -6.99 4.63 1.16
N HIS A 117 -6.52 4.66 -0.08
CA HIS A 117 -6.31 3.47 -0.88
C HIS A 117 -5.43 2.46 -0.15
N PHE A 118 -4.30 2.91 0.42
CA PHE A 118 -3.49 2.00 1.21
C PHE A 118 -4.24 1.45 2.43
N SER A 119 -4.88 2.30 3.24
CA SER A 119 -5.50 1.84 4.50
C SER A 119 -6.74 0.98 4.30
N ALA A 120 -7.55 1.27 3.28
CA ALA A 120 -8.86 0.66 3.05
C ALA A 120 -8.86 -0.43 1.97
N ASP A 121 -7.88 -0.45 1.06
CA ASP A 121 -7.83 -1.40 -0.06
C ASP A 121 -6.59 -2.31 0.04
N VAL A 122 -5.38 -1.72 0.09
CA VAL A 122 -4.11 -2.47 0.09
C VAL A 122 -3.89 -3.23 1.40
N LEU A 123 -4.09 -2.59 2.55
CA LEU A 123 -3.84 -3.20 3.86
C LEU A 123 -4.73 -4.43 4.10
N PRO A 124 -6.06 -4.40 3.86
CA PRO A 124 -6.87 -5.62 3.88
C PRO A 124 -6.36 -6.69 2.90
N TRP A 125 -5.99 -6.30 1.67
CA TRP A 125 -5.47 -7.25 0.68
C TRP A 125 -4.17 -7.91 1.15
N LEU A 126 -3.24 -7.17 1.74
CA LEU A 126 -2.02 -7.74 2.33
C LEU A 126 -2.36 -8.81 3.37
N ILE A 127 -3.35 -8.56 4.22
CA ILE A 127 -3.74 -9.46 5.31
C ILE A 127 -4.52 -10.69 4.80
N TRP A 128 -5.51 -10.49 3.92
CA TRP A 128 -6.51 -11.51 3.58
C TRP A 128 -6.46 -12.02 2.14
N GLY A 129 -5.74 -11.34 1.25
CA GLY A 129 -5.80 -11.61 -0.19
C GLY A 129 -7.11 -11.15 -0.82
N ASN A 130 -7.31 -11.49 -2.09
CA ASN A 130 -8.41 -10.96 -2.91
C ASN A 130 -9.66 -11.86 -2.91
N SER A 131 -9.57 -13.10 -2.45
CA SER A 131 -10.72 -13.92 -2.05
C SER A 131 -10.36 -15.05 -1.10
N GLU A 132 -11.37 -15.73 -0.56
CA GLU A 132 -11.20 -16.83 0.42
C GLU A 132 -10.28 -17.97 -0.08
N ASP A 133 -10.22 -18.19 -1.39
CA ASP A 133 -9.38 -19.19 -2.04
C ASP A 133 -8.07 -18.62 -2.60
N ASP A 134 -7.74 -17.36 -2.28
CA ASP A 134 -6.44 -16.78 -2.58
C ASP A 134 -5.36 -17.58 -1.84
N SER A 135 -4.46 -18.16 -2.64
CA SER A 135 -3.41 -19.06 -2.16
C SER A 135 -2.09 -18.34 -1.91
N THR A 136 -2.07 -17.01 -1.96
CA THR A 136 -0.89 -16.20 -1.67
C THR A 136 -0.71 -16.03 -0.18
N THR A 137 0.55 -15.89 0.22
CA THR A 137 0.92 -15.56 1.61
C THR A 137 1.01 -14.04 1.80
N TYR A 138 1.03 -13.60 3.07
CA TYR A 138 1.32 -12.21 3.40
C TYR A 138 2.65 -11.75 2.78
N ASP A 139 3.72 -12.54 2.95
CA ASP A 139 5.06 -12.20 2.45
C ASP A 139 5.08 -12.08 0.93
N GLU A 140 4.39 -12.98 0.21
CA GLU A 140 4.27 -12.93 -1.25
C GLU A 140 3.56 -11.66 -1.70
N ARG A 141 2.46 -11.28 -1.04
CA ARG A 141 1.72 -10.05 -1.34
C ARG A 141 2.51 -8.80 -1.01
N MET A 142 3.15 -8.77 0.16
CA MET A 142 4.00 -7.66 0.57
C MET A 142 5.18 -7.45 -0.39
N TYR A 143 5.81 -8.53 -0.85
CA TYR A 143 6.87 -8.47 -1.85
C TYR A 143 6.38 -7.81 -3.15
N HIS A 144 5.23 -8.23 -3.70
CA HIS A 144 4.71 -7.64 -4.93
C HIS A 144 4.23 -6.20 -4.74
N TYR A 145 3.67 -5.86 -3.58
CA TYR A 145 3.36 -4.47 -3.25
C TYR A 145 4.61 -3.59 -3.19
N ILE A 146 5.73 -4.09 -2.65
CA ILE A 146 7.00 -3.35 -2.63
C ILE A 146 7.55 -3.13 -4.04
N LEU A 147 7.36 -4.08 -4.96
CA LEU A 147 7.71 -3.87 -6.38
C LEU A 147 6.86 -2.78 -7.03
N ASP A 148 5.61 -2.60 -6.62
CA ASP A 148 4.80 -1.47 -7.05
C ASP A 148 5.20 -0.16 -6.34
N LEU A 149 5.57 -0.23 -5.06
CA LEU A 149 6.09 0.90 -4.29
C LEU A 149 7.40 1.42 -4.91
N ASP A 150 8.22 0.53 -5.47
CA ASP A 150 9.44 0.85 -6.23
C ASP A 150 9.15 1.87 -7.34
N PHE A 151 8.06 1.71 -8.10
CA PHE A 151 7.68 2.68 -9.12
C PHE A 151 7.41 4.06 -8.54
N GLY A 152 6.76 4.13 -7.38
CA GLY A 152 6.48 5.39 -6.68
C GLY A 152 7.76 6.06 -6.17
N ILE A 153 8.67 5.28 -5.59
CA ILE A 153 9.98 5.75 -5.10
C ILE A 153 10.82 6.28 -6.26
N GLN A 154 10.92 5.52 -7.36
CA GLN A 154 11.62 5.97 -8.56
C GLN A 154 10.98 7.23 -9.14
N SER A 155 9.65 7.29 -9.21
CA SER A 155 8.93 8.48 -9.69
C SER A 155 9.30 9.72 -8.87
N TYR A 156 9.38 9.60 -7.54
CA TYR A 156 9.86 10.67 -6.68
C TYR A 156 11.32 11.06 -6.96
N ILE A 157 12.22 10.07 -6.99
CA ILE A 157 13.66 10.29 -7.24
C ILE A 157 13.88 11.03 -8.55
N PHE A 158 13.20 10.63 -9.63
CA PHE A 158 13.37 11.21 -10.97
C PHE A 158 12.44 12.39 -11.25
N SER A 159 11.62 12.81 -10.29
CA SER A 159 10.68 13.91 -10.48
C SER A 159 11.40 15.25 -10.66
N GLU A 160 10.93 16.04 -11.61
CA GLU A 160 11.20 17.48 -11.72
C GLU A 160 10.07 18.32 -11.10
N ASP A 161 8.91 17.70 -10.85
CA ASP A 161 7.65 18.34 -10.45
C ASP A 161 7.23 18.00 -9.00
N PHE A 162 8.11 17.38 -8.21
CA PHE A 162 7.83 17.12 -6.80
C PHE A 162 7.65 18.44 -6.04
N ASP A 163 6.44 18.64 -5.54
CA ASP A 163 6.07 19.79 -4.73
C ASP A 163 5.89 19.36 -3.27
N ASN A 164 6.63 20.02 -2.38
CA ASN A 164 6.56 19.83 -0.93
C ASN A 164 5.67 20.88 -0.23
N ASP A 165 4.92 21.66 -1.00
CA ASP A 165 4.07 22.72 -0.48
C ASP A 165 2.70 22.21 0.00
N ASN A 166 2.36 20.91 -0.18
CA ASN A 166 1.13 20.39 0.40
C ASN A 166 1.24 20.40 1.93
N VAL A 167 0.30 21.08 2.56
CA VAL A 167 0.19 21.12 4.02
C VAL A 167 -0.67 19.95 4.47
N ILE A 168 -0.04 18.84 4.80
CA ILE A 168 -0.71 17.66 5.38
C ILE A 168 -0.75 17.84 6.89
N ASN A 169 -1.92 18.14 7.44
CA ASN A 169 -2.10 18.26 8.88
C ASN A 169 -2.22 16.89 9.55
N PHE A 170 -1.08 16.25 9.80
CA PHE A 170 -1.00 14.88 10.33
C PHE A 170 -1.87 14.63 11.57
N LYS A 171 -2.00 15.62 12.46
CA LYS A 171 -2.78 15.50 13.71
C LYS A 171 -4.30 15.49 13.48
N GLU A 172 -4.76 15.98 12.34
CA GLU A 172 -6.18 16.00 11.96
C GLU A 172 -6.58 14.79 11.12
N LEU A 173 -5.61 13.96 10.70
CA LEU A 173 -5.86 12.70 10.01
C LEU A 173 -6.50 11.68 10.96
N SER A 174 -7.23 10.72 10.38
CA SER A 174 -7.73 9.56 11.13
C SER A 174 -6.59 8.70 11.67
N THR A 175 -6.87 7.87 12.68
CA THR A 175 -5.88 6.93 13.23
C THR A 175 -5.30 6.02 12.16
N ALA A 176 -6.13 5.49 11.24
CA ALA A 176 -5.70 4.61 10.17
C ALA A 176 -4.76 5.31 9.16
N GLU A 177 -5.06 6.55 8.79
CA GLU A 177 -4.18 7.36 7.93
C GLU A 177 -2.85 7.70 8.64
N GLN A 178 -2.88 8.05 9.93
CA GLN A 178 -1.66 8.28 10.71
C GLN A 178 -0.78 7.03 10.78
N MET A 179 -1.39 5.87 11.00
CA MET A 179 -0.68 4.59 11.01
C MET A 179 -0.12 4.22 9.64
N THR A 180 -0.85 4.50 8.57
CA THR A 180 -0.36 4.35 7.18
C THR A 180 0.91 5.15 6.96
N TYR A 181 0.91 6.44 7.29
CA TYR A 181 2.12 7.28 7.17
C TYR A 181 3.28 6.77 8.02
N ARG A 182 3.02 6.26 9.24
CA ARG A 182 4.08 5.69 10.10
C ARG A 182 4.67 4.41 9.52
N PHE A 183 3.84 3.55 8.96
CA PHE A 183 4.28 2.31 8.33
C PHE A 183 5.08 2.59 7.05
N LEU A 184 4.60 3.50 6.20
CA LEU A 184 5.35 3.89 5.00
C LEU A 184 6.64 4.66 5.34
N HIS A 185 6.62 5.48 6.40
CA HIS A 185 7.84 6.08 6.91
C HIS A 185 8.84 5.01 7.36
N TYR A 186 8.40 3.98 8.08
CA TYR A 186 9.25 2.87 8.47
C TYR A 186 9.86 2.14 7.26
N MET A 187 9.11 1.98 6.17
CA MET A 187 9.62 1.35 4.94
C MET A 187 10.55 2.26 4.12
N ILE A 188 10.27 3.56 4.02
CA ILE A 188 10.97 4.46 3.09
C ILE A 188 12.12 5.22 3.79
N PHE A 189 11.93 5.59 5.04
CA PHE A 189 12.81 6.47 5.82
C PHE A 189 13.34 5.82 7.09
N ASN A 190 13.51 4.49 7.09
CA ASN A 190 13.97 3.78 8.27
C ASN A 190 15.28 4.39 8.81
N THR A 191 15.34 4.62 10.12
CA THR A 191 16.49 5.27 10.74
C THR A 191 17.76 4.45 10.68
N ASP A 192 17.61 3.13 10.57
CA ASP A 192 18.71 2.15 10.55
C ASP A 192 19.29 1.95 9.15
N TYR A 193 18.70 2.59 8.12
CA TYR A 193 19.25 2.56 6.77
C TYR A 193 20.62 3.25 6.70
N LEU A 194 21.56 2.57 6.03
CA LEU A 194 22.87 3.07 5.65
C LEU A 194 22.76 4.04 4.48
N ILE A 195 21.91 3.71 3.50
CA ILE A 195 21.58 4.59 2.37
C ILE A 195 20.19 5.17 2.61
N LYS A 196 20.07 6.50 2.62
CA LYS A 196 18.82 7.18 2.98
C LYS A 196 18.21 7.90 1.80
N LEU A 197 16.88 7.85 1.70
CA LEU A 197 16.14 8.67 0.75
C LEU A 197 16.06 10.11 1.28
N GLU A 198 17.00 10.96 0.87
CA GLU A 198 17.09 12.37 1.28
C GLU A 198 17.67 13.21 0.15
N ASP A 199 17.41 14.52 0.17
CA ASP A 199 17.82 15.47 -0.89
C ASP A 199 19.30 15.34 -1.28
N SER A 200 20.20 15.12 -0.30
CA SER A 200 21.64 14.94 -0.49
C SER A 200 21.98 13.76 -1.39
N ASN A 201 21.14 12.72 -1.42
CA ASN A 201 21.39 11.46 -2.12
C ASN A 201 20.66 11.36 -3.46
N LEU A 202 19.69 12.25 -3.76
CA LEU A 202 18.88 12.19 -4.99
C LEU A 202 19.72 12.18 -6.27
N VAL A 203 20.79 12.99 -6.34
CA VAL A 203 21.69 12.99 -7.50
C VAL A 203 22.40 11.65 -7.65
N GLN A 204 22.77 11.00 -6.55
CA GLN A 204 23.44 9.71 -6.60
C GLN A 204 22.47 8.60 -7.03
N PHE A 205 21.25 8.56 -6.46
CA PHE A 205 20.21 7.62 -6.89
C PHE A 205 19.95 7.67 -8.40
N ARG A 206 19.94 8.86 -8.99
CA ARG A 206 19.70 9.03 -10.44
C ARG A 206 20.84 8.53 -11.32
N ASN A 207 22.07 8.49 -10.80
CA ASN A 207 23.28 8.25 -11.59
C ASN A 207 23.97 6.91 -11.28
N ASP A 208 23.57 6.23 -10.21
CA ASP A 208 24.19 5.01 -9.72
C ASP A 208 23.11 3.97 -9.38
N SER A 209 22.95 2.98 -10.27
CA SER A 209 21.97 1.92 -10.11
C SER A 209 22.29 0.97 -8.96
N GLU A 210 23.56 0.77 -8.63
CA GLU A 210 23.96 -0.07 -7.50
C GLU A 210 23.59 0.62 -6.18
N PHE A 211 23.85 1.92 -6.08
CA PHE A 211 23.42 2.71 -4.92
C PHE A 211 21.90 2.74 -4.72
N TYR A 212 21.13 2.79 -5.82
CA TYR A 212 19.67 2.64 -5.76
C TYR A 212 19.24 1.23 -5.31
N TYR A 213 19.82 0.21 -5.92
CA TYR A 213 19.51 -1.18 -5.60
C TYR A 213 19.80 -1.49 -4.13
N ASP A 214 20.95 -1.07 -3.63
CA ASP A 214 21.34 -1.22 -2.22
C ASP A 214 20.35 -0.51 -1.29
N TYR A 215 19.85 0.68 -1.68
CA TYR A 215 18.79 1.35 -0.92
C TYR A 215 17.50 0.52 -0.88
N PHE A 216 17.04 0.06 -2.04
CA PHE A 216 15.78 -0.68 -2.18
C PHE A 216 15.84 -2.06 -1.50
N GLU A 217 17.00 -2.71 -1.51
CA GLU A 217 17.24 -3.97 -0.80
C GLU A 217 17.05 -3.80 0.71
N GLN A 218 17.40 -2.64 1.29
CA GLN A 218 17.18 -2.38 2.72
C GLN A 218 15.70 -2.45 3.11
N ILE A 219 14.78 -2.03 2.22
CA ILE A 219 13.32 -2.11 2.45
C ILE A 219 12.88 -3.56 2.60
N GLN A 220 13.34 -4.43 1.70
CA GLN A 220 13.02 -5.85 1.73
C GLN A 220 13.62 -6.52 2.97
N ASN A 221 14.85 -6.15 3.32
CA ASN A 221 15.57 -6.70 4.48
C ASN A 221 14.87 -6.37 5.81
N ILE A 222 14.40 -5.14 6.02
CA ILE A 222 13.72 -4.80 7.30
C ILE A 222 12.36 -5.48 7.44
N LEU A 223 11.72 -5.85 6.33
CA LEU A 223 10.47 -6.59 6.30
C LEU A 223 10.70 -8.12 6.34
N GLY A 224 11.95 -8.57 6.40
CA GLY A 224 12.29 -9.99 6.45
C GLY A 224 11.93 -10.75 5.17
N LEU A 225 11.76 -10.04 4.04
CA LEU A 225 11.41 -10.64 2.76
C LEU A 225 12.68 -11.20 2.12
N SER A 226 12.72 -12.51 1.91
CA SER A 226 13.80 -13.15 1.16
C SER A 226 13.37 -13.36 -0.29
N PHE A 227 14.22 -12.98 -1.25
CA PHE A 227 14.04 -13.32 -2.65
C PHE A 227 13.90 -14.84 -2.80
N VAL A 228 12.70 -15.32 -3.11
CA VAL A 228 12.56 -16.59 -3.81
C VAL A 228 12.99 -16.28 -5.23
N ASN A 229 14.28 -16.45 -5.52
CA ASN A 229 14.72 -16.55 -6.91
C ASN A 229 14.03 -17.79 -7.48
N ASP A 230 12.96 -17.59 -8.23
CA ASP A 230 12.43 -18.60 -9.16
C ASP A 230 13.42 -18.84 -10.31
#